data_AF-A0A8U0A0F6-F1
#
_entry.id   AF-A0A8U0A0F6-F1
#
_cell.length_a   1.000
_cell.length_b   1.000
_cell.length_c   1.000
_cell.angle_alpha   90.00
_cell.angle_beta   90.00
_cell.angle_gamma   90.00
#
_symmetry.space_group_name_H-M   'P 1'
#
loop_
_entity.id
_entity.type
_entity.pdbx_description
1 polymer ?
#
loop_
_entity_poly.entity_id
_entity_poly.type
_entity_poly.pdbx_seq_one_letter_code
_entity_poly.pdbx_strand_id
1 'polypeptide(L)'
;MTDQIRVYAGECTAEYDGPVDRTACGHVVALVKPDDTVLVHDRGGYSPAVWLTRATSVDIDHDGQPRITAVDGDQRLTVRFHHLDERGAYSVGIAGIPVGPSDTADRMGRYVRRRDSVVDVTTGDRYAIDRVATVLDRSCTCGLPLIRIDSTGVRCLDPRCGRSG
;
A
#
# COMPACT_ATOMS: atom_id res chain seq x y z
N MET A 1 -7.94 -4.84 11.61
CA MET A 1 -6.98 -3.77 11.94
C MET A 1 -6.72 -3.00 10.66
N THR A 2 -6.77 -1.67 10.69
CA THR A 2 -6.44 -0.86 9.52
C THR A 2 -4.93 -0.88 9.33
N ASP A 3 -4.48 -1.15 8.12
CA ASP A 3 -3.07 -1.03 7.77
C ASP A 3 -2.60 0.42 7.99
N GLN A 4 -1.39 0.60 8.51
CA GLN A 4 -0.83 1.92 8.80
C GLN A 4 0.51 2.13 8.09
N ILE A 5 0.71 3.33 7.56
CA ILE A 5 2.05 3.82 7.23
C ILE A 5 2.56 4.61 8.42
N ARG A 6 3.74 4.26 8.93
CA ARG A 6 4.46 5.06 9.93
C ARG A 6 5.40 6.02 9.21
N VAL A 7 5.41 7.27 9.63
CA VAL A 7 6.19 8.36 9.03
C VAL A 7 7.08 8.97 10.10
N TYR A 8 8.34 9.23 9.74
CA TYR A 8 9.33 9.90 10.58
C TYR A 8 10.01 11.00 9.75
N ALA A 9 10.02 12.22 10.25
CA ALA A 9 10.67 13.36 9.61
C ALA A 9 11.75 13.91 10.55
N GLY A 10 12.93 14.22 10.01
CA GLY A 10 14.01 14.79 10.78
C GLY A 10 15.39 14.60 10.16
N GLU A 11 16.40 15.06 10.87
CA GLU A 11 17.81 14.87 10.52
C GLU A 11 18.25 13.44 10.87
N CYS A 12 18.75 12.71 9.88
CA CYS A 12 19.12 11.31 10.04
C CYS A 12 20.40 10.92 9.31
N THR A 13 20.94 9.76 9.67
CA THR A 13 21.82 8.96 8.82
C THR A 13 21.14 7.62 8.52
N ALA A 14 21.02 7.29 7.23
CA ALA A 14 20.50 6.03 6.74
C ALA A 14 21.62 5.23 6.07
N GLU A 15 21.83 4.01 6.54
CA GLU A 15 22.86 3.08 6.07
C GLU A 15 22.18 1.82 5.54
N TYR A 16 22.46 1.47 4.28
CA TYR A 16 22.06 0.22 3.67
C TYR A 16 23.30 -0.63 3.41
N ASP A 17 23.30 -1.80 4.03
CA ASP A 17 24.29 -2.85 3.81
C ASP A 17 23.65 -3.91 2.90
N GLY A 18 24.26 -4.18 1.74
CA GLY A 18 23.66 -5.10 0.76
C GLY A 18 24.57 -5.35 -0.45
N PRO A 19 24.02 -5.65 -1.65
CA PRO A 19 24.84 -5.87 -2.84
C PRO A 19 25.68 -4.64 -3.24
N VAL A 20 25.16 -3.45 -2.95
CA VAL A 20 25.86 -2.18 -3.10
C VAL A 20 25.52 -1.33 -1.89
N ASP A 21 26.50 -1.14 -1.02
CA ASP A 21 26.33 -0.33 0.18
C ASP A 21 25.98 1.11 -0.18
N ARG A 22 25.10 1.71 0.62
CA ARG A 22 24.68 3.10 0.45
C ARG A 22 24.55 3.78 1.79
N THR A 23 24.96 5.04 1.82
CA THR A 23 24.75 5.91 2.97
C THR A 23 24.11 7.20 2.48
N ALA A 24 23.05 7.62 3.16
CA ALA A 24 22.45 8.94 3.01
C ALA A 24 22.46 9.64 4.37
N CYS A 25 22.78 10.94 4.36
CA CYS A 25 22.77 11.77 5.56
C CYS A 25 22.10 13.10 5.23
N GLY A 26 21.23 13.57 6.11
CA GLY A 26 20.52 14.84 5.94
C GLY A 26 19.12 14.83 6.54
N HIS A 27 18.36 15.85 6.21
CA HIS A 27 16.97 15.99 6.64
C HIS A 27 16.04 15.25 5.67
N VAL A 28 15.34 14.23 6.15
CA VAL A 28 14.60 13.27 5.32
C VAL A 28 13.20 12.98 5.88
N VAL A 29 12.39 12.31 5.06
CA VAL A 29 11.18 11.62 5.49
C VAL A 29 11.37 10.12 5.28
N ALA A 30 11.27 9.34 6.36
CA ALA A 30 11.23 7.88 6.31
C ALA A 30 9.79 7.36 6.41
N LEU A 31 9.44 6.42 5.54
CA LEU A 31 8.14 5.74 5.50
C LEU A 31 8.36 4.25 5.82
N VAL A 32 7.61 3.72 6.79
CA VAL A 32 7.49 2.27 7.03
C VAL A 32 6.09 1.85 6.61
N LYS A 33 6.00 1.01 5.58
CA LYS A 33 4.74 0.51 5.02
C LYS A 33 4.25 -0.74 5.77
N PRO A 34 2.95 -1.08 5.64
CA PRO A 34 2.38 -2.30 6.23
C PRO A 34 3.06 -3.59 5.76
N ASP A 35 3.64 -3.60 4.57
CA ASP A 35 4.39 -4.74 4.01
C ASP A 35 5.87 -4.70 4.37
N ASP A 36 6.25 -3.98 5.44
CA ASP A 36 7.62 -3.85 5.94
C ASP A 36 8.62 -3.23 4.95
N THR A 37 8.11 -2.59 3.90
CA THR A 37 8.93 -1.73 3.04
C THR A 37 9.30 -0.45 3.78
N VAL A 38 10.59 -0.15 3.86
CA VAL A 38 11.15 1.09 4.40
C VAL A 38 11.73 1.94 3.28
N LEU A 39 11.24 3.18 3.14
CA LEU A 39 11.69 4.15 2.12
C LEU A 39 12.20 5.41 2.81
N VAL A 40 13.37 5.91 2.42
CA VAL A 40 13.93 7.19 2.90
C VAL A 40 13.97 8.18 1.74
N HIS A 41 13.18 9.25 1.81
CA HIS A 41 13.12 10.30 0.81
C HIS A 41 13.79 11.59 1.29
N ASP A 42 14.61 12.18 0.44
CA ASP A 42 15.09 13.56 0.59
C ASP A 42 14.28 14.52 -0.31
N ARG A 43 14.78 15.74 -0.47
CA ARG A 43 14.14 16.78 -1.31
C ARG A 43 14.13 16.45 -2.80
N GLY A 44 15.03 15.57 -3.26
CA GLY A 44 15.34 15.35 -4.66
C GLY A 44 14.82 14.03 -5.20
N GLY A 45 14.75 13.96 -6.53
CA GLY A 45 14.51 12.70 -7.25
C GLY A 45 13.08 12.17 -7.17
N TYR A 46 12.78 11.28 -8.11
CA TYR A 46 11.55 10.48 -8.07
C TYR A 46 11.68 9.27 -7.12
N SER A 47 12.90 8.77 -6.97
CA SER A 47 13.21 7.58 -6.17
C SER A 47 13.62 7.93 -4.74
N PRO A 48 13.40 7.04 -3.77
CA PRO A 48 13.98 7.20 -2.43
C PRO A 48 15.52 7.25 -2.52
N ALA A 49 16.15 7.99 -1.60
CA ALA A 49 17.60 8.04 -1.46
C ALA A 49 18.18 6.68 -1.08
N VAL A 50 17.52 5.99 -0.14
CA VAL A 50 17.83 4.62 0.32
C VAL A 50 16.52 3.91 0.66
N TRP A 51 16.46 2.60 0.43
CA TRP A 51 15.27 1.80 0.74
C TRP A 51 15.60 0.32 0.94
N LEU A 52 14.70 -0.38 1.63
CA LEU A 52 14.61 -1.85 1.66
C LEU A 52 13.14 -2.22 1.48
N THR A 53 12.81 -3.03 0.47
CA THR A 53 11.42 -3.41 0.19
C THR A 53 11.09 -4.76 0.80
N ARG A 54 9.89 -4.89 1.37
CA ARG A 54 9.38 -6.16 1.89
C ARG A 54 10.36 -6.89 2.79
N ALA A 55 10.84 -6.17 3.80
CA ALA A 55 11.76 -6.74 4.77
C ALA A 55 11.14 -7.98 5.42
N THR A 56 11.98 -8.94 5.77
CA THR A 56 11.56 -10.08 6.60
C THR A 56 11.20 -9.60 8.01
N SER A 57 11.84 -8.54 8.50
CA SER A 57 11.47 -7.88 9.75
C SER A 57 11.82 -6.38 9.74
N VAL A 58 11.04 -5.62 10.51
CA VAL A 58 11.32 -4.21 10.85
C VAL A 58 11.23 -4.04 12.35
N ASP A 59 12.33 -3.60 12.96
CA ASP A 59 12.39 -3.16 14.34
C ASP A 59 12.42 -1.63 14.40
N ILE A 60 11.65 -1.06 15.32
CA ILE A 60 11.58 0.39 15.51
C ILE A 60 11.81 0.69 16.98
N ASP A 61 12.99 1.21 17.27
CA ASP A 61 13.37 1.69 18.59
C ASP A 61 13.01 3.18 18.71
N HIS A 62 12.38 3.52 19.84
CA HIS A 62 11.94 4.86 20.18
C HIS A 62 12.68 5.43 21.39
N ASP A 63 13.54 4.65 22.03
CA ASP A 63 14.26 5.06 23.20
C ASP A 63 15.49 5.88 22.80
N GLY A 64 15.59 7.10 23.34
CA GLY A 64 16.65 8.04 22.97
C GLY A 64 16.49 8.57 21.54
N GLN A 65 17.40 8.18 20.64
CA GLN A 65 17.39 8.58 19.24
C GLN A 65 16.64 7.53 18.40
N PRO A 66 15.47 7.87 17.82
CA PRO A 66 14.67 6.92 17.07
C PRO A 66 15.46 6.20 15.98
N ARG A 67 15.28 4.88 15.90
CA ARG A 67 15.99 4.03 14.98
C ARG A 67 15.03 3.06 14.30
N ILE A 68 15.14 2.97 12.99
CA ILE A 68 14.42 1.98 12.19
C ILE A 68 15.46 1.00 11.64
N THR A 69 15.28 -0.29 11.91
CA THR A 69 16.14 -1.34 11.39
C THR A 69 15.30 -2.34 10.61
N ALA A 70 15.51 -2.39 9.29
CA ALA A 70 14.84 -3.35 8.41
C ALA A 70 15.84 -4.38 7.91
N VAL A 71 15.46 -5.66 7.90
CA VAL A 71 16.34 -6.78 7.54
C VAL A 71 15.66 -7.70 6.54
N ASP A 72 16.38 -8.08 5.48
CA ASP A 72 15.96 -9.11 4.53
C ASP A 72 17.17 -9.95 4.07
N GLY A 73 17.26 -11.19 4.56
CA GLY A 73 18.45 -12.02 4.36
C GLY A 73 19.71 -11.33 4.85
N ASP A 74 20.69 -11.17 3.96
CA ASP A 74 21.96 -10.49 4.24
C ASP A 74 21.87 -8.96 4.08
N GLN A 75 20.71 -8.42 3.69
CA GLN A 75 20.50 -6.99 3.50
C GLN A 75 19.97 -6.34 4.77
N ARG A 76 20.47 -5.15 5.08
CA ARG A 76 20.03 -4.37 6.24
C ARG A 76 19.93 -2.90 5.89
N LEU A 77 18.84 -2.26 6.29
CA LEU A 77 18.70 -0.80 6.30
C LEU A 77 18.55 -0.31 7.74
N THR A 78 19.47 0.54 8.18
CA THR A 78 19.41 1.22 9.48
C THR A 78 19.22 2.72 9.26
N VAL A 79 18.14 3.30 9.78
CA VAL A 79 17.90 4.75 9.79
C VAL A 79 18.00 5.24 11.23
N ARG A 80 18.99 6.08 11.52
CA ARG A 80 19.20 6.71 12.84
C ARG A 80 18.79 8.18 12.76
N PHE A 81 17.78 8.60 13.52
CA PHE A 81 17.40 10.00 13.64
C PHE A 81 18.23 10.68 14.73
N HIS A 82 19.05 11.65 14.34
CA HIS A 82 19.83 12.49 15.27
C HIS A 82 18.95 13.57 15.89
N HIS A 83 18.01 14.10 15.10
CA HIS A 83 16.96 15.01 15.52
C HIS A 83 15.66 14.59 14.83
N LEU A 84 14.62 14.31 15.62
CA LEU A 84 13.29 13.97 15.11
C LEU A 84 12.40 15.20 15.23
N ASP A 85 11.86 15.66 14.11
CA ASP A 85 10.92 16.78 14.05
C ASP A 85 9.50 16.29 14.35
N GLU A 86 9.07 15.24 13.63
CA GLU A 86 7.72 14.71 13.74
C GLU A 86 7.68 13.21 13.44
N ARG A 87 6.74 12.51 14.08
CA ARG A 87 6.36 11.14 13.72
C ARG A 87 4.85 10.94 13.80
N GLY A 88 4.34 10.04 12.98
CA GLY A 88 2.93 9.69 12.99
C GLY A 88 2.66 8.31 12.41
N ALA A 89 1.50 7.75 12.77
CA ALA A 89 0.97 6.53 12.18
C ALA A 89 -0.37 6.85 11.52
N TYR A 90 -0.44 6.63 10.20
CA TYR A 90 -1.57 7.05 9.40
C TYR A 90 -2.26 5.82 8.82
N SER A 91 -3.55 5.68 9.10
CA SER A 91 -4.38 4.65 8.48
C SER A 91 -4.37 4.80 6.97
N VAL A 92 -4.07 3.72 6.27
CA VAL A 92 -4.06 3.67 4.81
C VAL A 92 -5.01 2.60 4.30
N GLY A 93 -5.54 2.84 3.11
CA GLY A 93 -6.41 1.92 2.41
C GLY A 93 -5.91 1.65 0.99
N ILE A 94 -6.60 0.73 0.32
CA ILE A 94 -6.35 0.45 -1.09
C ILE A 94 -6.88 1.60 -1.95
N ALA A 95 -6.00 2.21 -2.75
CA ALA A 95 -6.39 3.16 -3.79
C ALA A 95 -6.54 2.47 -5.15
N GLY A 96 -7.20 3.06 -6.13
CA GLY A 96 -7.30 2.49 -7.48
C GLY A 96 -8.23 3.29 -8.36
N ILE A 97 -8.54 2.76 -9.55
CA ILE A 97 -9.47 3.40 -10.49
C ILE A 97 -10.90 3.14 -9.99
N PRO A 98 -11.73 4.15 -9.69
CA PRO A 98 -13.11 3.92 -9.25
C PRO A 98 -13.92 3.14 -10.30
N VAL A 99 -14.71 2.16 -9.86
CA VAL A 99 -15.54 1.29 -10.76
C VAL A 99 -16.98 1.08 -10.28
N GLY A 100 -17.47 1.98 -9.42
CA GLY A 100 -18.86 1.99 -8.97
C GLY A 100 -19.00 2.18 -7.46
N PRO A 101 -20.23 2.42 -6.99
CA PRO A 101 -20.52 2.54 -5.57
C PRO A 101 -20.35 1.18 -4.88
N SER A 102 -20.00 1.22 -3.60
CA SER A 102 -20.00 0.04 -2.74
C SER A 102 -21.42 -0.55 -2.58
N ASP A 103 -21.49 -1.86 -2.32
CA ASP A 103 -22.73 -2.53 -1.91
C ASP A 103 -23.01 -2.46 -0.40
N THR A 104 -22.16 -1.76 0.38
CA THR A 104 -22.35 -1.51 1.80
C THR A 104 -23.66 -0.78 2.11
N ALA A 105 -24.18 -0.99 3.32
CA ALA A 105 -25.46 -0.43 3.76
C ALA A 105 -25.49 1.11 3.73
N ASP A 106 -24.35 1.77 3.98
CA ASP A 106 -24.23 3.23 3.96
C ASP A 106 -24.08 3.82 2.54
N ARG A 107 -23.77 2.99 1.53
CA ARG A 107 -23.55 3.37 0.12
C ARG A 107 -22.55 4.53 -0.09
N MET A 108 -21.76 4.88 0.93
CA MET A 108 -20.76 5.96 0.87
C MET A 108 -19.40 5.48 0.37
N GLY A 109 -19.18 4.15 0.38
CA GLY A 109 -17.99 3.51 -0.16
C GLY A 109 -17.96 3.44 -1.69
N ARG A 110 -16.81 3.03 -2.22
CA ARG A 110 -16.61 2.78 -3.66
C ARG A 110 -15.78 1.53 -3.89
N TYR A 111 -16.06 0.84 -4.99
CA TYR A 111 -15.14 -0.14 -5.53
C TYR A 111 -14.04 0.56 -6.32
N VAL A 112 -12.81 0.07 -6.18
CA VAL A 112 -11.67 0.48 -6.99
C VAL A 112 -11.04 -0.71 -7.71
N ARG A 113 -10.72 -0.54 -8.98
CA ARG A 113 -9.95 -1.47 -9.80
C ARG A 113 -8.46 -1.27 -9.57
N ARG A 114 -7.80 -2.36 -9.18
CA ARG A 114 -6.35 -2.60 -9.30
C ARG A 114 -6.09 -3.47 -10.53
N ARG A 115 -4.83 -3.74 -10.87
CA ARG A 115 -4.48 -4.55 -12.07
C ARG A 115 -5.18 -5.92 -12.10
N ASP A 116 -5.38 -6.56 -10.96
CA ASP A 116 -5.82 -7.95 -10.82
C ASP A 116 -6.98 -8.15 -9.83
N SER A 117 -7.55 -7.05 -9.33
CA SER A 117 -8.71 -7.12 -8.45
C SER A 117 -9.62 -5.89 -8.55
N VAL A 118 -10.83 -6.04 -8.03
CA VAL A 118 -11.69 -4.95 -7.58
C VAL A 118 -11.75 -5.03 -6.06
N VAL A 119 -11.61 -3.89 -5.37
CA VAL A 119 -11.56 -3.82 -3.91
C VAL A 119 -12.57 -2.79 -3.42
N ASP A 120 -13.33 -3.12 -2.40
CA ASP A 120 -14.12 -2.14 -1.65
C ASP A 120 -13.21 -1.29 -0.77
N VAL A 121 -13.21 0.03 -0.93
CA VAL A 121 -12.30 0.90 -0.15
C VAL A 121 -12.73 1.07 1.31
N THR A 122 -13.98 0.76 1.64
CA THR A 122 -14.54 0.88 2.99
C THR A 122 -14.33 -0.41 3.77
N THR A 123 -14.71 -1.57 3.20
CA THR A 123 -14.60 -2.86 3.90
C THR A 123 -13.25 -3.53 3.71
N GLY A 124 -12.55 -3.23 2.60
CA GLY A 124 -11.34 -3.93 2.20
C GLY A 124 -11.60 -5.24 1.43
N ASP A 125 -12.86 -5.60 1.18
CA ASP A 125 -13.20 -6.82 0.46
C ASP A 125 -12.61 -6.84 -0.93
N ARG A 126 -11.95 -7.95 -1.29
CA ARG A 126 -11.19 -8.09 -2.53
C ARG A 126 -11.79 -9.17 -3.41
N TYR A 127 -12.10 -8.79 -4.65
CA TYR A 127 -12.56 -9.67 -5.70
C TYR A 127 -11.46 -9.81 -6.75
N ALA A 128 -10.86 -10.99 -6.84
CA ALA A 128 -9.88 -11.29 -7.88
C ALA A 128 -10.56 -11.32 -9.24
N ILE A 129 -9.98 -10.65 -10.23
CA ILE A 129 -10.46 -10.69 -11.62
C ILE A 129 -9.27 -10.73 -12.57
N ASP A 130 -9.49 -11.31 -13.75
CA ASP A 130 -8.47 -11.36 -14.79
C ASP A 130 -8.01 -9.95 -15.17
N ARG A 131 -6.74 -9.83 -15.52
CA ARG A 131 -6.16 -8.54 -15.93
C ARG A 131 -6.85 -7.96 -17.17
N VAL A 132 -7.35 -8.84 -18.04
CA VAL A 132 -8.07 -8.49 -19.27
C VAL A 132 -9.56 -8.23 -19.04
N ALA A 133 -10.07 -8.49 -17.84
CA ALA A 133 -11.46 -8.23 -17.51
C ALA A 133 -11.74 -6.72 -17.50
N THR A 134 -12.81 -6.34 -18.18
CA THR A 134 -13.33 -4.97 -18.18
C THR A 134 -14.42 -4.86 -17.12
N VAL A 135 -14.30 -3.91 -16.20
CA VAL A 135 -15.40 -3.56 -15.29
C VAL A 135 -16.32 -2.58 -16.00
N LEU A 136 -17.62 -2.86 -15.99
CA LEU A 136 -18.62 -2.09 -16.71
C LEU A 136 -19.20 -1.02 -15.79
N ASP A 137 -19.61 0.11 -16.38
CA ASP A 137 -20.29 1.19 -15.67
C ASP A 137 -21.77 0.87 -15.41
N ARG A 138 -22.02 -0.26 -14.75
CA ARG A 138 -23.32 -0.71 -14.26
C ARG A 138 -23.14 -1.85 -13.26
N SER A 139 -24.10 -1.97 -12.34
CA SER A 139 -24.09 -2.98 -11.30
C SER A 139 -25.03 -4.14 -11.59
N CYS A 140 -24.70 -5.29 -11.02
CA CYS A 140 -25.62 -6.41 -10.84
C CYS A 140 -26.74 -6.00 -9.88
N THR A 141 -27.86 -6.72 -9.91
CA THR A 141 -28.98 -6.55 -8.97
C THR A 141 -28.58 -6.75 -7.50
N CYS A 142 -27.47 -7.44 -7.22
CA CYS A 142 -26.92 -7.52 -5.86
C CYS A 142 -26.19 -6.24 -5.40
N GLY A 143 -25.91 -5.30 -6.31
CA GLY A 143 -25.17 -4.07 -6.04
C GLY A 143 -23.72 -4.08 -6.51
N LEU A 144 -23.12 -5.26 -6.67
CA LEU A 144 -21.73 -5.40 -7.12
C LEU A 144 -21.55 -5.00 -8.60
N PRO A 145 -20.36 -4.52 -9.01
CA PRO A 145 -20.06 -4.22 -10.40
C PRO A 145 -20.27 -5.41 -11.34
N LEU A 146 -20.66 -5.13 -12.59
CA LEU A 146 -20.64 -6.14 -13.66
C LEU A 146 -19.27 -6.13 -14.35
N ILE A 147 -18.77 -7.31 -14.70
CA ILE A 147 -17.52 -7.50 -15.43
C ILE A 147 -17.77 -8.22 -16.75
N ARG A 148 -16.96 -7.91 -17.76
CA ARG A 148 -16.85 -8.65 -19.01
C ARG A 148 -15.46 -9.24 -19.13
N ILE A 149 -15.41 -10.55 -19.32
CA ILE A 149 -14.20 -11.27 -19.68
C ILE A 149 -14.45 -11.71 -21.12
N ASP A 150 -13.79 -11.05 -22.08
CA ASP A 150 -13.84 -11.41 -23.51
C ASP A 150 -15.24 -11.82 -24.08
N SER A 151 -15.29 -12.94 -24.81
CA SER A 151 -16.46 -13.59 -25.37
C SER A 151 -17.34 -14.33 -24.35
N THR A 152 -16.89 -14.54 -23.11
CA THR A 152 -17.71 -15.26 -22.09
C THR A 152 -18.95 -14.47 -21.64
N GLY A 153 -19.07 -13.22 -22.04
CA GLY A 153 -20.24 -12.38 -21.76
C GLY A 153 -20.07 -11.52 -20.52
N VAL A 154 -21.20 -11.01 -20.01
CA VAL A 154 -21.25 -10.12 -18.85
C VAL A 154 -21.73 -10.89 -17.64
N ARG A 155 -21.01 -10.78 -16.52
CA ARG A 155 -21.37 -11.43 -15.25
C ARG A 155 -21.11 -10.53 -14.05
N CYS A 156 -21.66 -10.90 -12.90
CA CYS A 156 -21.38 -10.25 -11.63
C CYS A 156 -19.90 -10.40 -11.23
N LEU A 157 -19.38 -9.40 -10.51
CA LEU A 157 -18.05 -9.45 -9.90
C LEU A 157 -17.90 -10.60 -8.91
N ASP A 158 -18.97 -10.93 -8.16
CA ASP A 158 -19.00 -12.14 -7.35
C ASP A 158 -19.39 -13.35 -8.22
N PRO A 159 -18.48 -14.32 -8.43
CA PRO A 159 -18.78 -15.51 -9.22
C PRO A 159 -19.84 -16.42 -8.59
N ARG A 160 -20.15 -16.24 -7.29
CA ARG A 160 -21.22 -16.99 -6.58
C ARG A 160 -22.59 -16.33 -6.74
N CYS A 161 -22.66 -15.15 -7.34
CA CYS A 161 -23.92 -14.45 -7.55
C CYS A 161 -24.71 -15.11 -8.68
N GLY A 162 -25.78 -15.83 -8.32
CA GLY A 162 -26.72 -16.43 -9.29
C GLY A 162 -27.74 -15.45 -9.89
N ARG A 163 -27.56 -14.14 -9.67
CA ARG A 163 -28.47 -13.10 -10.19
C ARG A 163 -27.86 -12.53 -11.46
N SER A 164 -28.41 -12.87 -12.61
CA SER A 164 -28.15 -12.15 -13.86
C SER A 164 -29.03 -10.91 -13.92
N GLY A 165 -28.45 -9.77 -14.29
CA GLY A 165 -29.19 -8.55 -14.62
C GLY A 165 -30.02 -8.70 -15.88
#